data_AF-A0A7C7R0Q0-F1
#
_entry.id   AF-A0A7C7R0Q0-F1
#
_cell.length_a   1.000
_cell.length_b   1.000
_cell.length_c   1.000
_cell.angle_alpha   90.00
_cell.angle_beta   90.00
_cell.angle_gamma   90.00
#
_symmetry.space_group_name_H-M   'P 1'
#
loop_
_entity.id
_entity.type
_entity.pdbx_description
1 polymer ?
#
loop_
_entity_poly.entity_id
_entity_poly.type
_entity_poly.pdbx_seq_one_letter_code
_entity_poly.pdbx_strand_id
1 'polypeptide(L)'
;MRAGLAFLVVAYCLSQFFRAFLAVLAPVLRNELGVTTGDLAIASGLWFTLFALMQLPVGWALDTIGPRRTTAVLFTFGAVGGCAVFA
;
A
#
# COMPACT_ATOMS: atom_id res chain seq x y z
N MET A 1 -15.30 -20.11 5.13
CA MET A 1 -14.69 -19.65 3.86
C MET A 1 -15.20 -18.27 3.40
N ARG A 2 -16.52 -18.01 3.41
CA ARG A 2 -17.10 -16.73 2.96
C ARG A 2 -16.51 -15.47 3.62
N ALA A 3 -16.33 -15.48 4.93
CA ALA A 3 -15.75 -14.33 5.65
C ALA A 3 -14.30 -14.01 5.21
N GLY A 4 -13.47 -15.04 5.00
CA GLY A 4 -12.07 -14.83 4.56
C GLY A 4 -11.98 -14.16 3.19
N LEU A 5 -12.84 -14.56 2.25
CA LEU A 5 -12.93 -13.91 0.94
C LEU A 5 -13.40 -12.46 1.05
N ALA A 6 -14.39 -12.17 1.91
CA ALA A 6 -14.85 -10.80 2.15
C ALA A 6 -13.70 -9.90 2.65
N PHE A 7 -12.90 -10.38 3.61
CA PHE A 7 -11.71 -9.67 4.08
C PHE A 7 -10.68 -9.45 2.96
N LEU A 8 -10.42 -10.47 2.13
CA LEU A 8 -9.53 -10.35 0.98
C LEU A 8 -10.02 -9.32 -0.04
N VAL A 9 -11.33 -9.23 -0.27
CA VAL A 9 -11.92 -8.20 -1.14
C VAL A 9 -11.71 -6.81 -0.57
N VAL A 10 -11.99 -6.61 0.72
CA VAL A 10 -11.77 -5.30 1.37
C VAL A 10 -10.29 -4.92 1.33
N ALA A 11 -9.40 -5.86 1.65
CA ALA A 11 -7.96 -5.70 1.58
C ALA A 11 -7.50 -5.31 0.16
N TYR A 12 -8.05 -5.97 -0.86
CA TYR A 12 -7.77 -5.66 -2.26
C TYR A 12 -8.30 -4.28 -2.67
N CYS A 13 -9.52 -3.92 -2.28
CA CYS A 13 -10.08 -2.59 -2.50
C CYS A 13 -9.19 -1.50 -1.89
N LEU A 14 -8.75 -1.70 -0.64
CA LEU A 14 -7.84 -0.77 0.04
C LEU A 14 -6.49 -0.66 -0.69
N SER A 15 -5.94 -1.78 -1.15
CA SER A 15 -4.71 -1.79 -1.95
C SER A 15 -4.85 -1.00 -3.26
N GLN A 16 -6.00 -1.09 -3.92
CA GLN A 16 -6.26 -0.34 -5.15
C GLN A 16 -6.49 1.15 -4.87
N PHE A 17 -7.17 1.48 -3.78
CA PHE A 17 -7.30 2.86 -3.32
C PHE A 17 -5.93 3.52 -3.13
N PHE A 18 -5.02 2.89 -2.38
CA PHE A 18 -3.66 3.41 -2.19
C PHE A 18 -2.81 3.46 -3.47
N ARG A 19 -3.17 2.72 -4.51
CA ARG A 19 -2.50 2.82 -5.81
C ARG A 19 -2.98 4.02 -6.62
N ALA A 20 -4.26 4.38 -6.51
CA ALA A 20 -4.86 5.46 -7.30
C ALA A 20 -4.90 6.82 -6.57
N PHE A 21 -4.92 6.83 -5.23
CA PHE A 21 -5.20 8.05 -4.46
C PHE A 21 -4.23 9.19 -4.76
N LEU A 22 -2.92 8.91 -4.88
CA LEU A 22 -1.90 9.95 -5.06
C LEU A 22 -2.13 10.72 -6.36
N ALA A 23 -2.48 10.01 -7.44
CA ALA A 23 -2.79 10.62 -8.73
C ALA A 23 -4.08 11.47 -8.66
N VAL A 24 -5.09 11.00 -7.92
CA VAL A 24 -6.36 11.72 -7.71
C VAL A 24 -6.16 12.97 -6.84
N LEU A 25 -5.30 12.91 -5.83
CA LEU A 25 -5.03 14.02 -4.91
C LEU A 25 -4.02 15.04 -5.47
N ALA A 26 -3.20 14.66 -6.44
CA ALA A 26 -2.17 15.50 -7.05
C ALA A 26 -2.60 16.95 -7.41
N PRO A 27 -3.76 17.22 -8.03
CA PRO A 27 -4.21 18.59 -8.29
C PRO A 27 -4.54 19.36 -7.01
N VAL A 28 -5.14 18.70 -6.01
CA VAL A 28 -5.47 19.31 -4.71
C VAL A 28 -4.19 19.62 -3.93
N LEU A 29 -3.25 18.67 -3.86
CA LEU A 29 -1.95 18.85 -3.22
C LEU A 29 -1.14 20.00 -3.84
N ARG A 30 -1.24 20.17 -5.16
CA ARG A 30 -0.62 21.30 -5.88
C ARG A 30 -1.26 22.64 -5.50
N ASN A 31 -2.59 22.70 -5.48
CA ASN A 31 -3.31 23.94 -5.26
C ASN A 31 -3.30 24.39 -3.79
N GLU A 32 -3.40 23.45 -2.84
CA GLU A 32 -3.55 23.78 -1.41
C GLU A 32 -2.24 23.71 -0.62
N LEU A 33 -1.33 22.79 -0.97
CA LEU A 33 -0.05 22.62 -0.26
C LEU A 33 1.16 23.10 -1.07
N GLY A 34 0.98 23.54 -2.32
CA GLY A 34 2.08 23.99 -3.17
C GLY A 34 3.06 22.87 -3.56
N VAL A 35 2.65 21.60 -3.43
CA VAL A 35 3.49 20.44 -3.76
C VAL A 35 3.90 20.48 -5.23
N THR A 36 5.18 20.32 -5.54
CA THR A 36 5.64 20.39 -6.93
C THR A 36 5.40 19.08 -7.68
N THR A 37 5.43 19.12 -9.01
CA THR A 37 5.38 17.90 -9.83
C THR A 37 6.58 16.98 -9.54
N GLY A 38 7.73 17.54 -9.12
CA GLY A 38 8.91 16.77 -8.73
C GLY A 38 8.67 15.94 -7.48
N ASP A 39 8.03 16.52 -6.46
CA ASP A 39 7.73 15.81 -5.20
C ASP A 39 6.76 14.64 -5.44
N LEU A 40 5.74 14.83 -6.28
CA LEU A 40 4.80 13.77 -6.67
C LEU A 40 5.49 12.65 -7.48
N ALA A 41 6.45 13.01 -8.33
CA ALA A 41 7.24 12.05 -9.08
C ALA A 41 8.17 11.24 -8.17
N ILE A 42 8.81 11.88 -7.18
CA ILE A 42 9.62 11.20 -6.16
C ILE A 42 8.75 10.26 -5.33
N ALA A 43 7.60 10.70 -4.85
CA ALA A 43 6.67 9.88 -4.07
C ALA A 43 6.23 8.63 -4.86
N SER A 44 5.88 8.81 -6.14
CA SER A 44 5.53 7.70 -7.03
C SER A 44 6.74 6.77 -7.30
N GLY A 45 7.93 7.34 -7.48
CA GLY A 45 9.17 6.58 -7.66
C GLY A 45 9.48 5.70 -6.45
N LEU A 46 9.42 6.26 -5.24
CA LEU A 46 9.58 5.53 -3.99
C LEU A 46 8.58 4.38 -3.86
N TRP A 47 7.32 4.60 -4.25
CA TRP A 47 6.31 3.55 -4.26
C TRP A 47 6.73 2.36 -5.14
N PHE A 48 7.18 2.61 -6.37
CA PHE A 48 7.64 1.55 -7.27
C PHE A 48 8.91 0.86 -6.75
N THR A 49 9.87 1.62 -6.20
CA THR A 49 11.09 1.05 -5.61
C THR A 49 10.77 0.13 -4.43
N LEU A 50 9.90 0.56 -3.52
CA LEU A 50 9.48 -0.27 -2.39
C LEU A 50 8.74 -1.53 -2.85
N PHE A 51 7.88 -1.41 -3.86
CA PHE A 51 7.23 -2.58 -4.48
C PHE A 51 8.25 -3.56 -5.07
N ALA A 52 9.28 -3.04 -5.75
CA ALA A 52 10.34 -3.86 -6.32
C ALA A 52 11.12 -4.61 -5.23
N LEU A 53 11.50 -3.91 -4.16
CA LEU A 53 12.20 -4.50 -3.03
C LEU A 53 11.35 -5.55 -2.30
N MET A 54 10.05 -5.34 -2.21
CA MET A 54 9.14 -6.26 -1.51
C MET A 54 8.77 -7.51 -2.31
N GLN A 55 8.98 -7.55 -3.63
CA GLN A 55 8.64 -8.72 -4.45
C GLN A 55 9.37 -9.99 -4.02
N LEU A 56 10.68 -9.90 -3.73
CA LEU A 56 11.49 -11.04 -3.29
C LEU A 56 11.08 -11.58 -1.90
N PRO A 57 11.05 -10.77 -0.83
CA PRO A 57 10.69 -11.25 0.51
C PRO A 57 9.22 -11.70 0.58
N VAL A 58 8.30 -10.99 -0.07
CA VAL A 58 6.88 -11.39 -0.07
C VAL A 58 6.68 -12.67 -0.87
N GLY A 59 7.31 -12.80 -2.04
CA GLY A 59 7.26 -14.04 -2.82
C GLY A 59 7.75 -15.24 -2.03
N TRP A 60 8.95 -15.13 -1.44
CA TRP A 60 9.49 -16.18 -0.56
C TRP A 60 8.59 -16.50 0.63
N ALA A 61 8.02 -15.48 1.29
CA ALA A 61 7.12 -15.68 2.42
C ALA A 61 5.78 -16.33 2.03
N LEU A 62 5.26 -16.03 0.83
CA LEU A 62 4.07 -16.68 0.31
C LEU A 62 4.33 -18.17 0.05
N ASP A 63 5.50 -18.51 -0.48
CA ASP A 63 5.88 -19.88 -0.82
C ASP A 63 6.21 -20.73 0.42
N THR A 64 6.80 -20.13 1.47
CA THR A 64 7.28 -20.87 2.65
C THR A 64 6.32 -20.83 3.85
N ILE A 65 5.73 -19.68 4.15
CA ILE A 65 4.86 -19.46 5.33
C ILE A 65 3.38 -19.66 4.97
N GLY A 66 3.07 -19.50 3.68
CA GLY A 66 1.74 -19.65 3.12
C GLY A 66 0.93 -18.34 3.09
N PRO A 67 -0.02 -18.24 2.16
CA PRO A 67 -0.68 -16.98 1.79
C PRO A 67 -1.49 -16.33 2.92
N ARG A 68 -2.08 -17.14 3.81
CA ARG A 68 -2.95 -16.63 4.88
C ARG A 68 -2.17 -15.83 5.92
N ARG A 69 -1.00 -16.33 6.34
CA ARG A 69 -0.18 -15.69 7.38
C ARG A 69 0.52 -14.46 6.84
N THR A 70 1.14 -14.59 5.67
CA THR A 70 1.86 -13.49 5.01
C THR A 70 0.94 -12.30 4.75
N THR A 71 -0.25 -12.52 4.18
CA THR A 71 -1.23 -11.45 3.93
C THR A 71 -1.70 -10.79 5.23
N ALA A 72 -2.03 -11.58 6.25
CA ALA A 72 -2.52 -11.04 7.52
C ALA A 72 -1.46 -10.15 8.20
N VAL A 73 -0.21 -10.63 8.28
CA VAL A 73 0.89 -9.89 8.89
C VAL A 73 1.17 -8.59 8.14
N LEU A 74 1.29 -8.63 6.80
CA LEU A 74 1.56 -7.43 6.00
C LEU A 74 0.46 -6.38 6.12
N PHE A 75 -0.82 -6.79 6.11
CA PHE A 75 -1.93 -5.86 6.30
C PHE A 75 -1.97 -5.27 7.71
N THR A 76 -1.72 -6.09 8.75
CA THR A 76 -1.68 -5.58 10.12
C THR A 76 -0.53 -4.60 10.30
N PHE A 77 0.67 -4.90 9.82
CA PHE A 77 1.80 -3.97 9.88
C PHE A 77 1.54 -2.68 9.09
N GLY A 78 0.95 -2.78 7.90
CA GLY A 78 0.58 -1.61 7.10
C GLY A 78 -0.46 -0.73 7.80
N ALA A 79 -1.50 -1.34 8.38
CA ALA A 79 -2.55 -0.62 9.10
C ALA A 79 -2.03 0.03 10.38
N VAL A 80 -1.32 -0.73 11.22
CA VAL A 80 -0.76 -0.23 12.48
C VAL A 80 0.31 0.83 12.23
N GLY A 81 1.19 0.62 11.26
CA GLY A 81 2.20 1.60 10.88
C GLY A 81 1.59 2.90 10.37
N GLY A 82 0.55 2.81 9.53
CA GLY A 82 -0.20 3.99 9.08
C GLY A 82 -0.85 4.74 10.24
N CYS A 83 -1.53 4.03 11.14
CA CYS A 83 -2.12 4.64 12.32
C CYS A 83 -1.05 5.29 13.21
N ALA A 84 0.10 4.66 13.43
CA ALA A 84 1.14 5.20 14.31
C ALA A 84 1.81 6.46 13.74
N VAL A 85 1.97 6.57 12.42
CA VAL A 85 2.60 7.73 11.77
C VAL A 85 1.66 8.94 11.71
N PHE A 86 0.35 8.70 11.63
CA PHE A 86 -0.67 9.75 11.44
C PHE A 86 -1.60 9.94 12.65
N ALA A 87 -1.33 9.30 13.79
CA ALA A 87 -2.00 9.54 15.07
C ALA A 87 -1.45 10.79 15.76
#